data_AF-A0A4Y2WZI0-F1
#
_entry.id   AF-A0A4Y2WZI0-F1
#
_cell.length_a   1.000
_cell.length_b   1.000
_cell.length_c   1.000
_cell.angle_alpha   90.00
_cell.angle_beta   90.00
_cell.angle_gamma   90.00
#
_symmetry.space_group_name_H-M   'P 1'
#
loop_
_entity.id
_entity.type
_entity.pdbx_description
1 polymer ?
#
loop_
_entity_poly.entity_id
_entity_poly.type
_entity_poly.pdbx_seq_one_letter_code
_entity_poly.pdbx_strand_id
1 'polypeptide(L)'
;MKKTLGQVLCFPSPDNSSKISLAKLQDLKDIYETEKSNLIKNAPKLSQKVLYPTSFEKQNVLLALNIFHESNSAALAHEAEEKGKDIMGTREFIDQFLNWWNIVNVKNSEKGKRLKNPFGDPVRSKDQMSMIFLNKFYDCLVSWNNKSALPLEKKEKN
;
A
#
# COMPACT_ATOMS: atom_id res chain seq x y z
N MET A 1 -4.14 -14.07 24.60
CA MET A 1 -4.06 -13.75 23.15
C MET A 1 -3.11 -12.57 22.97
N LYS A 2 -1.86 -12.79 22.54
CA LYS A 2 -0.91 -11.69 22.26
C LYS A 2 -1.32 -11.04 20.93
N LYS A 3 -1.91 -9.83 20.97
CA LYS A 3 -2.07 -8.99 19.77
C LYS A 3 -0.66 -8.67 19.25
N THR A 4 -0.25 -9.31 18.16
CA THR A 4 1.07 -9.07 17.55
C THR A 4 1.11 -7.65 16.98
N LEU A 5 2.03 -6.85 17.53
CA LEU A 5 2.43 -5.51 17.09
C LEU A 5 2.87 -5.43 15.60
N GLY A 6 3.03 -6.57 14.91
CA GLY A 6 3.60 -6.68 13.56
C GLY A 6 2.62 -6.59 12.38
N GLN A 7 1.45 -5.97 12.53
CA GLN A 7 0.47 -5.79 11.43
C GLN A 7 0.20 -4.33 11.07
N VAL A 8 0.97 -3.41 11.66
CA VAL A 8 0.91 -1.97 11.38
C VAL A 8 2.26 -1.51 10.87
N LEU A 9 2.26 -0.85 9.71
CA LEU A 9 3.41 -0.20 9.10
C LEU A 9 3.29 1.31 9.35
N CYS A 10 4.28 1.88 10.02
CA CYS A 10 4.43 3.34 10.14
C CYS A 10 5.35 3.81 9.02
N PHE A 11 4.91 4.75 8.20
CA PHE A 11 5.69 5.27 7.08
C PHE A 11 5.51 6.79 6.97
N PRO A 12 6.54 7.55 6.51
CA PRO A 12 6.36 8.97 6.25
C PRO A 12 5.46 9.17 5.03
N SER A 13 4.61 10.21 5.08
CA SER A 13 3.81 10.58 3.91
C SER A 13 4.74 11.10 2.80
N PRO A 14 4.59 10.65 1.55
CA PRO A 14 5.39 11.10 0.41
C PRO A 14 5.29 12.59 0.13
N ASP A 15 4.15 13.21 0.45
CA ASP A 15 3.94 14.65 0.27
C ASP A 15 4.42 15.47 1.47
N ASN A 16 4.60 14.84 2.64
CA ASN A 16 5.11 15.49 3.83
C ASN A 16 5.86 14.48 4.70
N SER A 17 7.19 14.46 4.59
CA SER A 17 8.06 13.53 5.30
C SER A 17 8.04 13.68 6.83
N SER A 18 7.51 14.80 7.35
CA SER A 18 7.29 15.01 8.78
C SER A 18 5.99 14.36 9.27
N LYS A 19 5.01 14.16 8.39
CA LYS A 19 3.77 13.45 8.69
C LYS A 19 4.03 11.95 8.64
N ILE A 20 3.68 11.24 9.71
CA ILE A 20 3.72 9.78 9.76
C ILE A 20 2.30 9.25 9.54
N SER A 21 2.14 8.37 8.56
CA SER A 21 0.93 7.63 8.27
C SER A 21 1.04 6.19 8.77
N LEU A 22 -0.11 5.57 9.06
CA LEU A 22 -0.20 4.19 9.52
C LEU A 22 -0.96 3.35 8.49
N ALA A 23 -0.35 2.27 8.01
CA ALA A 23 -1.01 1.26 7.21
C ALA A 23 -1.22 0.00 8.05
N LYS A 24 -2.45 -0.46 8.17
CA LYS A 24 -2.83 -1.61 9.01
C LYS A 24 -3.38 -2.70 8.11
N LEU A 25 -2.78 -3.89 8.17
CA LEU A 25 -3.32 -5.06 7.46
C LEU A 25 -4.75 -5.40 7.92
N GLN A 26 -5.08 -5.00 9.17
CA GLN A 26 -6.42 -5.18 9.72
C GLN A 26 -7.49 -4.45 8.90
N ASP A 27 -7.19 -3.29 8.31
CA ASP A 27 -8.17 -2.54 7.51
C ASP A 27 -8.63 -3.36 6.29
N LEU A 28 -7.73 -4.10 5.66
CA LEU A 28 -8.06 -5.01 4.56
C LEU A 28 -8.79 -6.27 5.03
N LYS A 29 -8.44 -6.78 6.22
CA LYS A 29 -9.16 -7.92 6.81
C LYS A 29 -10.60 -7.54 7.13
N ASP A 30 -10.83 -6.35 7.67
CA ASP A 30 -12.16 -5.87 8.00
C ASP A 30 -13.04 -5.72 6.76
N ILE A 31 -12.48 -5.22 5.64
CA ILE A 31 -13.17 -5.21 4.34
C ILE A 31 -13.55 -6.64 3.94
N TYR A 32 -12.58 -7.55 3.91
CA TYR A 32 -12.82 -8.95 3.53
C TYR A 32 -13.89 -9.61 4.40
N GLU A 33 -13.81 -9.47 5.72
CA GLU A 33 -14.79 -10.06 6.64
C GLU A 33 -16.19 -9.48 6.45
N THR A 34 -16.29 -8.18 6.12
CA THR A 34 -17.56 -7.50 5.86
C THR A 34 -18.21 -8.01 4.57
N GLU A 35 -17.44 -8.31 3.53
CA GLU A 35 -17.97 -8.69 2.22
C GLU A 35 -17.81 -10.17 1.85
N LYS A 36 -17.21 -11.01 2.70
CA LYS A 36 -16.86 -12.41 2.34
C LYS A 36 -18.05 -13.23 1.86
N SER A 37 -19.23 -13.02 2.45
CA SER A 37 -20.50 -13.68 2.13
C SER A 37 -21.29 -12.97 1.02
N ASN A 38 -20.85 -11.80 0.57
CA ASN A 38 -21.54 -11.04 -0.46
C ASN A 38 -21.24 -11.62 -1.84
N LEU A 39 -22.26 -11.63 -2.70
CA LEU A 39 -22.14 -12.07 -4.09
C LEU A 39 -21.27 -11.09 -4.90
N ILE A 40 -21.45 -9.79 -4.66
CA ILE A 40 -20.68 -8.70 -5.28
C ILE A 40 -19.80 -8.07 -4.20
N LYS A 41 -18.53 -7.88 -4.53
CA LYS A 41 -17.47 -7.43 -3.62
C LYS A 41 -16.77 -6.21 -4.19
N ASN A 42 -16.46 -5.25 -3.32
CA ASN A 42 -15.69 -4.06 -3.67
C ASN A 42 -14.20 -4.38 -3.76
N ALA A 43 -13.70 -5.32 -2.95
CA ALA A 43 -12.31 -5.77 -2.96
C ALA A 43 -12.19 -7.25 -3.37
N PRO A 44 -12.59 -7.65 -4.59
CA PRO A 44 -12.71 -9.05 -5.01
C PRO A 44 -11.38 -9.82 -5.05
N LYS A 45 -10.24 -9.13 -5.00
CA LYS A 45 -8.90 -9.74 -4.96
C LYS A 45 -8.47 -10.13 -3.55
N LEU A 46 -9.14 -9.64 -2.51
CA LEU A 46 -8.91 -10.07 -1.14
C LEU A 46 -9.50 -11.47 -0.95
N SER A 47 -8.66 -12.38 -0.49
CA SER A 47 -9.03 -13.75 -0.20
C SER A 47 -8.28 -14.25 1.02
N GLN A 48 -8.71 -15.38 1.58
CA GLN A 48 -8.05 -16.05 2.69
C GLN A 48 -6.54 -16.21 2.43
N LYS A 49 -6.15 -16.64 1.23
CA LYS A 49 -4.75 -16.89 0.84
C LYS A 49 -3.91 -15.61 0.77
N VAL A 50 -4.55 -14.48 0.45
CA VAL A 50 -3.90 -13.17 0.36
C VAL A 50 -3.69 -12.58 1.76
N LEU A 51 -4.67 -12.70 2.65
CA LEU A 51 -4.65 -12.10 3.99
C LEU A 51 -3.99 -12.97 5.05
N TYR A 52 -3.98 -14.29 4.84
CA TYR A 52 -3.45 -15.30 5.75
C TYR A 52 -2.60 -16.34 4.99
N PRO A 53 -1.51 -15.91 4.33
CA PRO A 53 -0.73 -16.81 3.47
C PRO A 53 0.04 -17.85 4.29
N THR A 54 0.01 -19.10 3.82
CA THR A 54 0.91 -20.18 4.27
C THR A 54 2.36 -19.90 3.87
N SER A 55 3.32 -20.66 4.42
CA SER A 55 4.75 -20.52 4.06
C SER A 55 5.02 -20.67 2.56
N PHE A 56 4.28 -21.55 1.89
CA PHE A 56 4.37 -21.72 0.43
C PHE A 56 3.77 -20.53 -0.32
N GLU A 57 2.59 -20.07 0.10
CA GLU A 57 1.89 -18.95 -0.54
C GLU A 57 2.64 -17.61 -0.40
N LYS A 58 3.44 -17.42 0.66
CA LYS A 58 4.29 -16.24 0.84
C LYS A 58 5.33 -16.04 -0.28
N GLN A 59 5.69 -17.11 -0.99
CA GLN A 59 6.61 -17.04 -2.13
C GLN A 59 5.90 -16.64 -3.43
N ASN A 60 4.57 -16.61 -3.44
CA ASN A 60 3.79 -16.28 -4.62
C ASN A 60 3.62 -14.77 -4.76
N VAL A 61 4.38 -14.18 -5.69
CA VAL A 61 4.34 -12.75 -6.00
C VAL A 61 2.94 -12.29 -6.40
N LEU A 62 2.16 -13.11 -7.11
CA LEU A 62 0.81 -12.73 -7.52
C LEU A 62 -0.14 -12.58 -6.33
N LEU A 63 -0.02 -13.45 -5.31
CA LEU A 63 -0.80 -13.31 -4.08
C LEU A 63 -0.40 -12.05 -3.31
N ALA A 64 0.89 -11.71 -3.27
CA ALA A 64 1.35 -10.46 -2.67
C ALA A 64 0.80 -9.23 -3.41
N LEU A 65 0.82 -9.23 -4.74
CA LEU A 65 0.28 -8.13 -5.56
C LEU A 65 -1.23 -7.93 -5.36
N ASN A 66 -1.98 -8.98 -5.04
CA ASN A 66 -3.41 -8.84 -4.75
C ASN A 66 -3.71 -8.01 -3.50
N ILE A 67 -2.77 -7.87 -2.55
CA ILE A 67 -2.91 -6.95 -1.40
C ILE A 67 -2.99 -5.50 -1.90
N PHE A 68 -2.14 -5.19 -2.88
CA PHE A 68 -1.99 -3.85 -3.41
C PHE A 68 -2.91 -3.58 -4.60
N HIS A 69 -3.95 -4.38 -4.85
CA HIS A 69 -4.79 -4.17 -6.02
C HIS A 69 -5.59 -2.84 -5.93
N GLU A 70 -5.78 -2.15 -7.05
CA GLU A 70 -6.47 -0.85 -7.11
C GLU A 70 -7.89 -0.90 -6.53
N SER A 71 -8.60 -2.03 -6.70
CA SER A 71 -9.92 -2.25 -6.11
C SER A 71 -9.91 -2.17 -4.58
N ASN A 72 -8.80 -2.56 -3.94
CA ASN A 72 -8.68 -2.51 -2.48
C ASN A 72 -8.51 -1.07 -2.01
N SER A 73 -7.75 -0.25 -2.77
CA SER A 73 -7.65 1.19 -2.53
C SER A 73 -9.01 1.88 -2.67
N ALA A 74 -9.78 1.55 -3.72
CA ALA A 74 -11.13 2.05 -3.91
C ALA A 74 -12.09 1.63 -2.78
N ALA A 75 -12.02 0.37 -2.34
CA ALA A 75 -12.82 -0.13 -1.21
C ALA A 75 -12.47 0.59 0.11
N LEU A 76 -11.19 0.86 0.37
CA LEU A 76 -10.75 1.65 1.52
C LEU A 76 -11.26 3.09 1.44
N ALA A 77 -11.28 3.71 0.27
CA ALA A 77 -11.83 5.06 0.11
C ALA A 77 -13.34 5.08 0.44
N HIS A 78 -14.09 4.12 -0.10
CA HIS A 78 -15.52 3.98 0.17
C HIS A 78 -15.82 3.77 1.67
N GLU A 79 -15.08 2.88 2.34
CA GLU A 79 -15.22 2.65 3.78
C GLU A 79 -14.88 3.88 4.63
N ALA A 80 -13.93 4.72 4.18
CA ALA A 80 -13.55 5.94 4.89
C ALA A 80 -14.66 6.98 4.82
N GLU A 81 -15.27 7.15 3.64
CA GLU A 81 -16.38 8.07 3.39
C GLU A 81 -17.66 7.63 4.13
N GLU A 82 -18.03 6.35 4.06
CA GLU A 82 -19.27 5.86 4.67
C GLU A 82 -19.19 5.72 6.19
N LYS A 83 -18.05 5.25 6.71
CA LYS A 83 -17.94 4.85 8.13
C LYS A 83 -17.04 5.77 8.96
N GLY A 84 -16.47 6.81 8.35
CA GLY A 84 -15.59 7.77 9.04
C GLY A 84 -14.35 7.14 9.68
N LYS A 85 -13.91 5.98 9.18
CA LYS A 85 -12.78 5.24 9.76
C LYS A 85 -11.44 5.86 9.36
N ASP A 86 -10.50 5.88 10.29
CA ASP A 86 -9.09 6.23 10.01
C ASP A 86 -8.35 5.07 9.33
N ILE A 87 -8.63 4.90 8.02
CA ILE A 87 -8.04 3.88 7.13
C ILE A 87 -7.27 4.51 5.95
N MET A 88 -7.22 5.85 5.90
CA MET A 88 -6.60 6.59 4.81
C MET A 88 -5.09 6.35 4.71
N GLY A 89 -4.42 6.03 5.81
CA GLY A 89 -3.01 5.64 5.78
C GLY A 89 -2.76 4.31 5.07
N THR A 90 -3.66 3.33 5.20
CA THR A 90 -3.58 2.06 4.47
C THR A 90 -3.80 2.27 2.98
N ARG A 91 -4.78 3.11 2.61
CA ARG A 91 -5.02 3.52 1.22
C ARG A 91 -3.79 4.19 0.62
N GLU A 92 -3.25 5.20 1.31
CA GLU A 92 -2.06 5.94 0.88
C GLU A 92 -0.89 4.97 0.64
N PHE A 93 -0.64 4.03 1.54
CA PHE A 93 0.42 3.04 1.37
C PHE A 93 0.23 2.15 0.13
N ILE A 94 -0.99 1.67 -0.11
CA ILE A 94 -1.32 0.86 -1.29
C ILE A 94 -1.10 1.64 -2.57
N ASP A 95 -1.61 2.89 -2.64
CA ASP A 95 -1.47 3.75 -3.81
C ASP A 95 0.00 4.05 -4.13
N GLN A 96 0.81 4.29 -3.10
CA GLN A 96 2.26 4.52 -3.27
C GLN A 96 2.98 3.29 -3.80
N PHE A 97 2.70 2.11 -3.24
CA PHE A 97 3.27 0.86 -3.73
C PHE A 97 2.84 0.58 -5.17
N LEU A 98 1.55 0.78 -5.49
CA LEU A 98 1.01 0.58 -6.83
C LEU A 98 1.67 1.46 -7.87
N ASN A 99 1.82 2.75 -7.57
CA ASN A 99 2.46 3.70 -8.48
C ASN A 99 3.92 3.31 -8.72
N TRP A 100 4.67 3.03 -7.65
CA TRP A 100 6.04 2.53 -7.77
C TRP A 100 6.12 1.26 -8.63
N TRP A 101 5.31 0.24 -8.31
CA TRP A 101 5.29 -1.03 -9.02
C TRP A 101 4.95 -0.86 -10.50
N ASN A 102 3.97 0.00 -10.82
CA ASN A 102 3.55 0.24 -12.19
C ASN A 102 4.69 0.85 -13.04
N ILE A 103 5.50 1.73 -12.45
CA ILE A 103 6.64 2.39 -13.12
C ILE A 103 7.79 1.40 -13.34
N VAL A 104 8.18 0.65 -12.30
CA VAL A 104 9.38 -0.22 -12.38
C VAL A 104 9.11 -1.52 -13.14
N ASN A 105 7.85 -1.92 -13.29
CA ASN A 105 7.44 -3.16 -13.95
C ASN A 105 6.68 -2.91 -15.27
N VAL A 106 7.18 -1.96 -16.08
CA VAL A 106 6.71 -1.74 -17.46
C VAL A 106 7.40 -2.74 -18.39
N LYS A 107 6.62 -3.69 -18.93
CA LYS A 107 7.11 -4.70 -19.90
C LYS A 107 6.76 -4.39 -21.36
N ASN A 108 5.82 -3.48 -21.58
CA ASN A 108 5.28 -3.16 -22.90
C ASN A 108 4.97 -1.66 -22.93
N SER A 109 5.36 -0.98 -24.01
CA SER A 109 5.17 0.47 -24.18
C SER A 109 3.72 0.93 -24.22
N GLU A 110 2.78 0.05 -24.54
CA GLU A 110 1.37 0.35 -24.66
C GLU A 110 0.58 0.04 -23.37
N LYS A 111 1.24 -0.49 -22.32
CA LYS A 111 0.57 -0.85 -21.06
C LYS A 111 -0.14 0.35 -20.44
N GLY A 112 0.56 1.49 -20.29
CA GLY A 112 0.01 2.69 -19.69
C GLY A 112 -1.17 3.24 -20.48
N LYS A 113 -1.05 3.37 -21.81
CA LYS A 113 -2.18 3.75 -22.68
C LYS A 113 -3.37 2.81 -22.57
N ARG A 114 -3.16 1.49 -22.67
CA ARG A 114 -4.24 0.48 -22.62
C ARG A 114 -5.00 0.51 -21.29
N LEU A 115 -4.27 0.66 -20.18
CA LEU A 115 -4.86 0.69 -18.83
C LEU A 115 -5.22 2.12 -18.38
N LYS A 116 -5.00 3.13 -19.22
CA LYS A 116 -5.15 4.56 -18.89
C LYS A 116 -4.41 4.94 -17.60
N ASN A 117 -3.24 4.34 -17.38
CA ASN A 117 -2.40 4.57 -16.21
C ASN A 117 -1.05 5.18 -16.64
N PRO A 118 -0.82 6.48 -16.44
CA PRO A 118 0.42 7.17 -16.80
C PRO A 118 1.67 6.57 -16.13
N PHE A 119 1.53 6.00 -14.93
CA PHE A 119 2.63 5.33 -14.23
C PHE A 119 3.03 4.01 -14.91
N GLY A 120 2.21 3.47 -15.81
CA GLY A 120 2.53 2.31 -16.62
C GLY A 120 3.14 2.62 -17.99
N ASP A 121 3.41 3.90 -18.30
CA ASP A 121 4.10 4.30 -19.53
C ASP A 121 5.63 4.17 -19.39
N PRO A 122 6.36 3.88 -20.49
CA PRO A 122 7.82 3.89 -20.46
C PRO A 122 8.38 5.24 -20.02
N VAL A 123 9.39 5.18 -19.15
CA VAL A 123 10.17 6.37 -18.77
C VAL A 123 11.06 6.76 -19.96
N ARG A 124 10.83 7.97 -20.47
CA ARG A 124 11.49 8.59 -21.63
C ARG A 124 12.21 9.89 -21.27
N SER A 125 11.84 10.56 -20.18
CA SER A 125 12.50 11.79 -19.73
C SER A 125 12.51 11.93 -18.21
N LYS A 126 13.38 12.82 -17.70
CA LYS A 126 13.53 13.11 -16.27
C LYS A 126 12.37 13.93 -15.70
N ASP A 127 11.68 14.68 -16.55
CA ASP A 127 10.59 15.58 -16.14
C ASP A 127 9.21 14.90 -16.17
N GLN A 128 9.16 13.63 -16.57
CA GLN A 128 7.93 12.85 -16.55
C GLN A 128 7.42 12.65 -15.11
N MET A 129 6.09 12.60 -14.99
CA MET A 129 5.40 12.37 -13.72
C MET A 129 5.92 11.14 -12.95
N SER A 130 6.25 10.06 -13.66
CA SER A 130 6.84 8.85 -13.06
C SER A 130 8.19 9.13 -12.40
N MET A 131 9.06 9.95 -13.01
CA MET A 131 10.36 10.30 -12.43
C MET A 131 10.21 11.27 -11.26
N ILE A 132 9.30 12.24 -11.35
CA ILE A 132 8.97 13.14 -10.23
C ILE A 132 8.46 12.32 -9.04
N PHE A 133 7.57 11.36 -9.29
CA PHE A 133 7.08 10.43 -8.27
C PHE A 133 8.21 9.61 -7.66
N LEU A 134 9.07 8.99 -8.49
CA LEU A 134 10.17 8.15 -8.00
C LEU A 134 11.15 8.93 -7.12
N ASN A 135 11.45 10.19 -7.45
CA ASN A 135 12.30 11.05 -6.60
C ASN A 135 11.65 11.31 -5.23
N LYS A 136 10.37 11.69 -5.21
CA LYS A 136 9.63 11.87 -3.94
C LYS A 136 9.56 10.57 -3.13
N PHE A 137 9.30 9.45 -3.80
CA PHE A 137 9.23 8.14 -3.17
C PHE A 137 10.61 7.74 -2.60
N TYR A 138 11.70 8.03 -3.30
CA TYR A 138 13.06 7.84 -2.79
C TYR A 138 13.33 8.67 -1.53
N ASP A 139 13.01 9.96 -1.54
CA ASP A 139 13.19 10.83 -0.36
C ASP A 139 12.37 10.34 0.84
N CYS A 140 11.16 9.86 0.57
CA CYS A 140 10.30 9.20 1.55
C CYS A 140 10.98 7.95 2.14
N LEU A 141 11.53 7.06 1.31
CA LEU A 141 12.26 5.87 1.76
C LEU A 141 13.52 6.22 2.58
N VAL A 142 14.28 7.24 2.18
CA VAL A 142 15.47 7.70 2.93
C VAL A 142 15.05 8.23 4.30
N SER A 143 14.03 9.07 4.36
CA SER A 143 13.46 9.57 5.62
C SER A 143 12.98 8.41 6.50
N TRP A 144 12.30 7.43 5.91
CA TRP A 144 11.81 6.27 6.62
C TRP A 144 12.95 5.45 7.22
N ASN A 145 13.97 5.14 6.42
CA ASN A 145 15.14 4.38 6.85
C ASN A 145 15.86 5.08 8.01
N ASN A 146 16.09 6.40 7.90
CA ASN A 146 16.75 7.17 8.95
C ASN A 146 15.96 7.20 10.26
N LYS A 147 14.62 7.28 10.20
CA LYS A 147 13.76 7.22 11.39
C LYS A 147 13.69 5.82 12.00
N SER A 148 13.75 4.77 11.17
CA SER A 148 13.75 3.38 11.64
C SER A 148 15.08 2.95 12.28
N ALA A 149 16.17 3.63 11.95
CA ALA A 149 17.50 3.41 12.51
C ALA A 149 17.72 4.08 13.87
N LEU A 150 16.76 4.91 14.34
CA LEU A 150 16.83 5.50 15.68
C LEU A 150 16.47 4.42 16.72
N PRO A 151 17.33 4.19 17.74
CA PRO A 151 16.97 3.34 18.87
C PRO A 151 15.68 3.88 19.49
N LEU A 152 14.72 2.99 19.77
CA LEU A 152 13.61 3.32 20.64
C LEU A 152 14.20 3.72 21.99
N GLU A 153 14.35 5.03 22.23
CA GLU A 153 14.73 5.52 23.54
C GLU A 153 13.72 4.95 24.53
N LYS A 154 14.22 4.12 25.45
CA LYS A 154 13.47 3.66 26.59
C LYS A 154 13.03 4.91 27.31
N LYS A 155 11.76 5.29 27.17
CA LYS A 155 11.13 6.21 28.11
C LYS A 155 11.10 5.48 29.45
N GLU A 156 12.15 5.66 30.22
CA GLU A 156 12.16 5.35 31.64
C GLU A 156 11.00 6.14 32.26
N LYS A 157 10.06 5.39 32.84
CA LYS A 157 8.97 5.96 33.62
C LYS A 157 9.59 6.44 34.92
N ASN A 158 9.58 7.75 35.15
CA ASN A 158 9.59 8.30 36.50
C ASN A 158 8.18 8.22 37.09
#